data_AF-A0A7X7NRM8-F1
#
_entry.id   AF-A0A7X7NRM8-F1
#
_cell.length_a   1.000
_cell.length_b   1.000
_cell.length_c   1.000
_cell.angle_alpha   90.00
_cell.angle_beta   90.00
_cell.angle_gamma   90.00
#
_symmetry.space_group_name_H-M   'P 1'
#
loop_
_entity.id
_entity.type
_entity.pdbx_description
1 polymer ?
#
loop_
_entity_poly.entity_id
_entity_poly.type
_entity_poly.pdbx_seq_one_letter_code
_entity_poly.pdbx_strand_id
1 'polypeptide(L)'
;MQDFPPEIRAYSVRDGAQPDTRSPRHFLWWVVRLEGTLALAGVAIALVWMLPQVTGPWLVGRAIDDGIVGGDSGALLQWVLVLLAVTVVGGLSGTVYHTVIVREWLVALYGT
;
A
#
# COMPACT_ATOMS: atom_id res chain seq x y z
N MET A 1 43.76 5.31 -15.04
CA MET A 1 43.63 4.40 -13.89
C MET A 1 42.23 4.65 -13.35
N GLN A 2 41.33 3.69 -13.54
CA GLN A 2 39.92 3.82 -13.17
C GLN A 2 39.75 2.97 -11.90
N ASP A 3 39.78 3.62 -10.74
CA ASP A 3 39.84 2.97 -9.42
C ASP A 3 38.45 2.65 -8.82
N PHE A 4 37.39 2.87 -9.60
CA PHE A 4 35.99 2.63 -9.23
C PHE A 4 35.38 1.51 -10.08
N PRO A 5 34.39 0.75 -9.55
CA PRO A 5 33.73 -0.32 -10.29
C PRO A 5 33.17 0.16 -11.63
N PRO A 6 33.02 -0.73 -12.63
CA PRO A 6 32.55 -0.37 -13.97
C PRO A 6 31.23 0.40 -13.90
N GLU A 7 31.02 1.37 -14.81
CA GLU A 7 29.74 2.06 -14.91
C GLU A 7 28.64 1.07 -15.30
N ILE A 8 27.89 0.60 -14.31
CA ILE A 8 26.75 -0.27 -14.53
C ILE A 8 25.55 0.63 -14.81
N ARG A 9 24.96 0.46 -15.99
CA ARG A 9 23.71 1.15 -16.34
C ARG A 9 22.64 0.71 -15.35
N ALA A 10 22.25 1.59 -14.43
CA ALA A 10 21.29 1.29 -13.36
C ALA A 10 19.88 0.95 -13.88
N TYR A 11 19.61 1.16 -15.17
CA TYR A 11 18.37 0.79 -15.84
C TYR A 11 18.67 -0.18 -16.99
N SER A 12 18.03 -1.35 -16.99
CA SER A 12 17.94 -2.18 -18.19
C SER A 12 16.89 -1.53 -19.11
N VAL A 13 17.23 -1.37 -20.38
CA VAL A 13 16.37 -0.68 -21.35
C VAL A 13 15.17 -1.57 -21.64
N ARG A 14 14.05 -1.33 -20.95
CA ARG A 14 12.74 -1.63 -21.52
C ARG A 14 12.33 -0.46 -22.41
N ASP A 15 12.02 -0.79 -23.66
CA ASP A 15 11.37 0.09 -24.65
C ASP A 15 12.14 1.33 -25.16
N GLY A 16 13.42 1.50 -24.80
CA GLY A 16 14.23 2.61 -25.33
C GLY A 16 13.88 4.00 -24.78
N ALA A 17 12.88 4.09 -23.90
CA ALA A 17 12.48 5.35 -23.27
C ALA A 17 13.50 5.76 -22.20
N GLN A 18 14.17 6.89 -22.39
CA GLN A 18 15.05 7.44 -21.36
C GLN A 18 14.25 7.99 -20.19
N PRO A 19 14.69 7.76 -18.93
CA PRO A 19 14.07 8.35 -17.76
C PRO A 19 14.07 9.88 -17.84
N ASP A 20 12.93 10.50 -17.54
CA ASP A 20 12.82 11.95 -17.52
C ASP A 20 13.45 12.54 -16.25
N THR A 21 14.74 12.89 -16.32
CA THR A 21 15.52 13.40 -15.19
C THR A 21 15.53 14.91 -15.06
N ARG A 22 14.70 15.64 -15.83
CA ARG A 22 14.68 17.12 -15.84
C ARG A 22 14.35 17.73 -14.47
N SER A 23 13.59 17.02 -13.65
CA SER A 23 13.32 17.35 -12.25
C SER A 23 12.72 16.15 -11.50
N PRO A 24 12.76 16.11 -10.15
CA PRO A 24 12.20 15.00 -9.37
C PRO A 24 10.73 14.69 -9.69
N ARG A 25 9.89 15.72 -9.86
CA ARG A 25 8.48 15.58 -10.24
C ARG A 25 8.28 14.93 -11.62
N HIS A 26 9.12 15.29 -12.59
CA HIS A 26 9.03 14.74 -13.96
C HIS A 26 9.48 13.28 -13.96
N PHE A 27 10.50 12.95 -13.17
CA PHE A 27 10.97 11.58 -12.99
C PHE A 27 9.89 10.70 -12.37
N LEU A 28 9.26 11.13 -11.27
CA LEU A 28 8.19 10.38 -10.60
C LEU A 28 6.99 10.16 -11.53
N TRP A 29 6.60 11.19 -12.29
CA TRP A 29 5.52 11.04 -13.26
C TRP A 29 5.94 10.12 -14.42
N TRP A 30 7.19 10.15 -14.87
CA TRP A 30 7.68 9.19 -15.85
C TRP A 30 7.58 7.74 -15.34
N VAL A 31 7.96 7.48 -14.07
CA VAL A 31 7.82 6.17 -13.43
C VAL A 31 6.35 5.72 -13.36
N VAL A 32 5.45 6.60 -12.92
CA VAL A 32 4.02 6.30 -12.84
C VAL A 32 3.42 6.02 -14.23
N ARG A 33 3.92 6.64 -15.31
CA ARG A 33 3.44 6.33 -16.68
C ARG A 33 3.90 4.98 -17.21
N LEU A 34 5.07 4.49 -16.78
CA LEU A 34 5.60 3.22 -17.26
C LEU A 34 4.70 2.04 -16.87
N GLU A 35 4.13 2.08 -15.65
CA GLU A 35 3.34 0.98 -15.06
C GLU A 35 2.07 1.52 -14.38
N GLY A 36 1.35 2.43 -15.05
CA GLY A 36 0.24 3.19 -14.45
C GLY A 36 -0.90 2.34 -13.88
N THR A 37 -1.17 1.17 -14.47
CA THR A 37 -2.16 0.23 -13.94
C THR A 37 -1.71 -0.39 -12.62
N LEU A 38 -0.43 -0.74 -12.51
CA LEU A 38 0.15 -1.31 -11.30
C LEU A 38 0.15 -0.27 -10.17
N ALA A 39 0.62 0.94 -10.49
CA ALA A 39 0.66 2.06 -9.55
C ALA A 39 -0.74 2.42 -9.03
N LEU A 40 -1.76 2.47 -9.90
CA LEU A 40 -3.13 2.77 -9.47
C LEU A 40 -3.71 1.66 -8.59
N ALA A 41 -3.44 0.39 -8.94
CA ALA A 41 -3.83 -0.75 -8.11
C ALA A 41 -3.15 -0.70 -6.74
N GLY A 42 -1.84 -0.38 -6.70
CA GLY A 42 -1.07 -0.20 -5.47
C GLY A 42 -1.66 0.87 -4.56
N VAL A 43 -2.02 2.04 -5.11
CA VAL A 43 -2.70 3.11 -4.37
C VAL A 43 -4.05 2.66 -3.81
N ALA A 44 -4.89 2.02 -4.64
CA ALA A 44 -6.20 1.55 -4.20
C ALA A 44 -6.09 0.54 -3.06
N ILE A 45 -5.16 -0.41 -3.17
CA ILE A 45 -4.90 -1.42 -2.13
C ILE A 45 -4.35 -0.75 -0.86
N ALA A 46 -3.46 0.24 -0.98
CA ALA A 46 -2.92 0.99 0.15
C ALA A 46 -4.03 1.72 0.94
N LEU A 47 -4.99 2.32 0.24
CA LEU A 47 -6.13 2.99 0.86
C LEU A 47 -7.02 2.01 1.62
N VAL A 48 -7.27 0.82 1.07
CA VAL A 48 -8.03 -0.23 1.77
C VAL A 48 -7.28 -0.72 3.01
N TRP A 49 -5.97 -0.91 2.90
CA TRP A 49 -5.12 -1.35 4.01
C TRP A 49 -5.06 -0.33 5.17
N MET A 50 -5.32 0.95 4.91
CA MET A 50 -5.39 2.01 5.92
C MET A 50 -6.68 1.98 6.75
N LEU A 51 -7.78 1.44 6.21
CA LEU A 51 -9.10 1.49 6.86
C LEU A 51 -9.09 1.02 8.32
N PRO A 52 -8.52 -0.15 8.67
CA PRO A 52 -8.50 -0.63 10.05
C PRO A 52 -7.79 0.33 11.02
N GLN A 53 -6.73 1.01 10.56
CA GLN A 53 -5.93 1.92 11.39
C GLN A 53 -6.72 3.19 11.73
N VAL A 54 -7.53 3.67 10.78
CA VAL A 54 -8.35 4.87 10.95
C VAL A 54 -9.64 4.58 11.71
N THR A 55 -10.28 3.44 11.44
CA THR A 55 -11.57 3.10 12.07
C THR A 55 -11.43 2.43 13.43
N GLY A 56 -10.25 1.92 13.78
CA GLY A 56 -10.01 1.20 15.05
C GLY A 56 -10.48 1.98 16.29
N PRO A 57 -9.98 3.21 16.53
CA PRO A 57 -10.39 4.01 17.68
C PRO A 57 -11.90 4.30 17.70
N TRP A 58 -12.49 4.57 16.53
CA TRP A 58 -13.93 4.86 16.40
C TRP A 58 -14.79 3.63 16.75
N LEU A 59 -14.43 2.45 16.25
CA LEU A 59 -15.12 1.19 16.56
C LEU A 59 -15.04 0.83 18.04
N VAL A 60 -13.87 1.03 18.65
CA VAL A 60 -13.69 0.82 20.10
C VAL A 60 -14.56 1.78 20.91
N GLY A 61 -14.60 3.07 20.53
CA GLY A 61 -15.50 4.05 21.14
C GLY A 61 -16.96 3.60 21.08
N ARG A 62 -17.40 3.11 19.91
CA ARG A 62 -18.77 2.63 19.72
C ARG A 62 -19.10 1.39 20.55
N ALA A 63 -18.15 0.46 20.68
CA ALA A 63 -18.29 -0.70 21.57
C ALA A 63 -18.43 -0.29 23.05
N ILE A 64 -17.70 0.75 23.47
CA ILE A 64 -17.80 1.30 24.82
C ILE A 64 -19.15 1.99 25.01
N ASP A 65 -19.53 2.90 24.11
CA ASP A 65 -20.73 3.73 24.25
C ASP A 65 -22.01 2.90 24.20
N ASP A 66 -22.17 2.05 23.18
CA ASP A 66 -23.39 1.24 23.02
C ASP A 66 -23.39 0.00 23.91
N GLY A 67 -22.22 -0.63 24.08
CA GLY A 67 -22.12 -1.90 24.77
C GLY A 67 -21.93 -1.75 26.27
N ILE A 68 -20.83 -1.12 26.68
CA ILE A 68 -20.43 -1.05 28.09
C ILE A 68 -21.27 0.00 28.84
N VAL A 69 -21.29 1.23 28.36
CA VAL A 69 -22.04 2.34 28.98
C VAL A 69 -23.54 2.10 28.81
N GLY A 70 -23.96 1.61 27.65
CA GLY A 70 -25.35 1.20 27.40
C GLY A 70 -25.80 -0.04 28.18
N GLY A 71 -24.88 -0.84 28.72
CA GLY A 71 -25.18 -2.08 29.45
C GLY A 71 -25.74 -3.20 28.56
N ASP A 72 -25.51 -3.14 27.25
CA ASP A 72 -26.01 -4.08 26.25
C ASP A 72 -24.87 -5.00 25.75
N SER A 73 -24.81 -6.21 26.31
CA SER A 73 -23.84 -7.24 25.90
C SER A 73 -24.02 -7.69 24.45
N GLY A 74 -25.22 -7.59 23.89
CA GLY A 74 -25.50 -7.91 22.49
C GLY A 74 -24.87 -6.87 21.56
N ALA A 75 -25.08 -5.59 21.85
CA ALA A 75 -24.45 -4.49 21.12
C ALA A 75 -22.91 -4.54 21.24
N LEU A 76 -22.39 -4.87 22.43
CA LEU A 76 -20.95 -5.07 22.64
C LEU A 76 -20.40 -6.18 21.72
N LEU A 77 -21.04 -7.34 21.69
CA LEU A 77 -20.61 -8.45 20.84
C LEU A 77 -20.65 -8.08 19.36
N GLN A 78 -21.68 -7.35 18.92
CA GLN A 78 -21.78 -6.86 17.54
C GLN A 78 -20.58 -5.98 17.18
N TRP A 79 -20.23 -4.99 18.01
CA TRP A 79 -19.08 -4.12 17.73
C TRP A 79 -17.74 -4.87 17.78
N VAL A 80 -17.58 -5.84 18.67
CA VAL A 80 -16.39 -6.73 18.67
C VAL A 80 -16.29 -7.54 17.38
N LEU A 81 -17.40 -8.08 16.88
CA LEU A 81 -17.42 -8.81 15.61
C LEU A 81 -17.11 -7.90 14.41
N VAL A 82 -17.62 -6.67 14.40
CA VAL A 82 -17.27 -5.67 13.38
C VAL A 82 -15.78 -5.34 13.43
N LEU A 83 -15.23 -5.12 14.61
CA LEU A 83 -13.79 -4.86 14.78
C LEU A 83 -12.93 -6.04 14.31
N LEU A 84 -13.34 -7.27 14.63
CA LEU A 84 -12.69 -8.49 14.14
C LEU A 84 -12.72 -8.56 12.60
N ALA A 85 -13.89 -8.33 11.99
CA ALA A 85 -14.04 -8.35 10.54
C ALA A 85 -13.14 -7.30 9.86
N VAL A 86 -13.13 -6.06 10.38
CA VAL A 86 -12.26 -4.99 9.88
C VAL A 86 -10.78 -5.35 10.03
N THR A 87 -10.39 -5.96 11.15
CA THR A 87 -9.01 -6.39 11.39
C THR A 87 -8.58 -7.50 10.41
N VAL A 88 -9.45 -8.49 10.16
CA VAL A 88 -9.18 -9.58 9.20
C VAL A 88 -9.06 -9.03 7.77
N VAL A 89 -9.98 -8.17 7.34
CA VAL A 89 -9.91 -7.49 6.03
C VAL A 89 -8.62 -6.66 5.93
N GLY A 90 -8.25 -5.98 7.00
CA GLY A 90 -6.98 -5.27 7.14
C GLY A 90 -5.75 -6.14 6.94
N GLY A 91 -5.70 -7.28 7.64
CA GLY A 91 -4.59 -8.23 7.53
C GLY A 91 -4.47 -8.81 6.13
N LEU A 92 -5.58 -9.26 5.54
CA LEU A 92 -5.60 -9.81 4.17
C LEU A 92 -5.21 -8.77 3.13
N SER A 93 -5.77 -7.56 3.21
CA SER A 93 -5.40 -6.46 2.31
C SER A 93 -3.93 -6.07 2.48
N GLY A 94 -3.39 -6.12 3.70
CA GLY A 94 -1.96 -5.89 3.96
C GLY A 94 -1.04 -6.92 3.31
N THR A 95 -1.43 -8.19 3.31
CA THR A 95 -0.68 -9.24 2.60
C THR A 95 -0.66 -9.00 1.09
N VAL A 96 -1.82 -8.63 0.52
CA VAL A 96 -1.93 -8.30 -0.91
C VAL A 96 -1.12 -7.05 -1.24
N TYR A 97 -1.24 -6.00 -0.41
CA TYR A 97 -0.48 -4.75 -0.52
C TYR A 97 1.02 -5.02 -0.57
N HIS A 98 1.53 -5.79 0.40
CA HIS A 98 2.94 -6.13 0.46
C HIS A 98 3.38 -6.93 -0.78
N THR A 99 2.56 -7.87 -1.24
CA THR A 99 2.85 -8.65 -2.45
C THR A 99 2.95 -7.75 -3.69
N VAL A 100 2.02 -6.80 -3.84
CA VAL A 100 2.03 -5.84 -4.96
C VAL A 100 3.24 -4.94 -4.88
N ILE A 101 3.54 -4.33 -3.72
CA ILE A 101 4.72 -3.45 -3.56
C ILE A 101 6.03 -4.15 -3.89
N VAL A 102 6.21 -5.39 -3.43
CA VAL A 102 7.41 -6.17 -3.75
C VAL A 102 7.49 -6.42 -5.25
N ARG A 103 6.35 -6.71 -5.90
CA ARG A 103 6.31 -6.85 -7.36
C ARG A 103 6.66 -5.55 -8.06
N GLU A 104 6.14 -4.41 -7.64
CA GLU A 104 6.48 -3.10 -8.24
C GLU A 104 7.99 -2.83 -8.12
N TRP A 105 8.57 -3.09 -6.94
CA TRP A 105 9.99 -2.94 -6.68
C TRP A 105 10.84 -3.86 -7.57
N LEU A 106 10.45 -5.14 -7.71
CA LEU A 106 11.14 -6.09 -8.58
C LEU A 106 11.06 -5.67 -10.05
N VAL A 107 9.88 -5.26 -10.53
CA VAL A 107 9.68 -4.80 -11.92
C VAL A 107 10.47 -3.53 -12.19
N ALA A 108 10.49 -2.59 -11.25
CA ALA A 108 11.25 -1.35 -11.38
C ALA A 108 12.77 -1.57 -11.43
N LEU A 109 13.30 -2.55 -10.68
CA LEU A 109 14.73 -2.84 -10.63
C LEU A 109 15.21 -3.77 -11.75
N TYR A 110 14.45 -4.81 -12.05
CA TYR A 110 14.91 -5.91 -12.91
C TYR A 110 14.19 -5.97 -14.27
N GLY A 111 13.12 -5.20 -14.44
CA GLY A 111 12.19 -5.39 -15.54
C GLY A 111 11.24 -6.57 -15.28
N THR A 112 10.42 -6.92 -16.27
CA THR A 112 9.46 -8.02 -16.22
C THR A 112 9.98 -9.24 -16.97
#